data_AF-A0A1Y1N459-F1
#
_entry.id   AF-A0A1Y1N459-F1
#
_cell.length_a   1.000
_cell.length_b   1.000
_cell.length_c   1.000
_cell.angle_alpha   90.00
_cell.angle_beta   90.00
_cell.angle_gamma   90.00
#
_symmetry.space_group_name_H-M   'P 1'
#
loop_
_entity.id
_entity.type
_entity.pdbx_description
1 polymer ?
#
loop_
_entity_poly.entity_id
_entity_poly.type
_entity_poly.pdbx_seq_one_letter_code
_entity_poly.pdbx_strand_id
1 'polypeptide(L)'
;PRVVDMFAKNLFRPIPPPMNPQGEAFDPEEDEPVLEVAWPHIQVVYEFFLRFIESQDFNTNIAKAYIDHSFVLQLLDLFDSEDPRERDFLKTTLHRIYGKFLNLRSFIRRSINNVFFQFTYETERFNGIAELLEILGSIINGFALPLKEEHKIFLTRVLLPLHKPKSLSMYHPQLAYCIVQFLEKDASLTEDVVLGLLRYWPKVNSTKEVMFLNEVEDIFE
;
A
#
# COMPACT_ATOMS: atom_id res chain seq x y z
N PRO A 1 15.58 11.73 -18.34
CA PRO A 1 16.14 12.72 -17.38
C PRO A 1 15.19 13.88 -17.04
N ARG A 2 14.90 14.79 -18.00
CA ARG A 2 14.21 16.07 -17.71
C ARG A 2 12.81 15.90 -17.09
N VAL A 3 12.05 14.93 -17.56
CA VAL A 3 10.71 14.62 -17.02
C VAL A 3 10.79 14.11 -15.58
N VAL A 4 11.75 13.24 -15.27
CA VAL A 4 11.94 12.68 -13.92
C VAL A 4 12.40 13.78 -12.95
N ASP A 5 13.30 14.66 -13.37
CA ASP A 5 13.73 15.83 -12.58
C ASP A 5 12.57 16.82 -12.35
N MET A 6 11.74 17.04 -13.37
CA MET A 6 10.53 17.87 -13.24
C MET A 6 9.54 17.26 -12.24
N PHE A 7 9.27 15.96 -12.34
CA PHE A 7 8.40 15.25 -11.41
C PHE A 7 8.92 15.34 -9.97
N ALA A 8 10.20 15.02 -9.78
CA ALA A 8 10.85 15.04 -8.47
C ALA A 8 10.78 16.42 -7.81
N LYS A 9 11.08 17.49 -8.55
CA LYS A 9 11.08 18.87 -8.01
C LYS A 9 9.69 19.39 -7.65
N ASN A 10 8.65 18.92 -8.33
CA ASN A 10 7.29 19.38 -8.07
C ASN A 10 6.61 18.58 -6.95
N LEU A 11 6.95 17.31 -6.79
CA LEU A 11 6.20 16.41 -5.90
C LEU A 11 6.95 16.03 -4.63
N PHE A 12 8.26 15.78 -4.71
CA PHE A 12 9.02 15.33 -3.55
C PHE A 12 9.23 16.49 -2.57
N ARG A 13 8.32 16.54 -1.61
CA ARG A 13 8.24 17.52 -0.54
C ARG A 13 8.01 16.78 0.78
N PRO A 14 8.54 17.28 1.90
CA PRO A 14 8.16 16.75 3.20
C PRO A 14 6.65 16.95 3.38
N ILE A 15 5.97 15.92 3.87
CA ILE A 15 4.54 15.99 4.18
C ILE A 15 4.38 16.98 5.35
N PRO A 16 3.42 17.92 5.25
CA PRO A 16 3.15 18.85 6.34
C PRO A 16 2.82 18.11 7.64
N PRO A 17 3.13 18.68 8.81
CA PRO A 17 2.81 18.04 10.08
C PRO A 17 1.29 17.80 10.14
N PRO A 18 0.87 16.64 10.65
CA PRO A 18 -0.53 16.27 10.67
C PRO A 18 -1.37 17.29 11.44
N MET A 19 -2.49 17.71 10.85
CA MET A 19 -3.40 18.65 11.49
C MET A 19 -4.37 17.96 12.46
N ASN A 20 -4.55 16.65 12.30
CA ASN A 20 -5.47 15.87 13.11
C ASN A 20 -4.94 15.59 14.53
N PRO A 21 -5.84 15.42 15.52
CA PRO A 21 -5.47 15.10 16.90
C PRO A 21 -4.54 13.88 16.97
N GLN A 22 -3.64 13.85 17.97
CA GLN A 22 -2.75 12.72 18.22
C GLN A 22 -3.23 11.89 19.42
N GLY A 23 -2.96 10.59 19.40
CA GLY A 23 -3.19 9.70 20.55
C GLY A 23 -4.63 9.14 20.60
N GLU A 24 -5.20 9.04 21.79
CA GLU A 24 -6.52 8.40 22.00
C GLU A 24 -7.70 9.17 21.37
N ALA A 25 -7.48 10.42 20.95
CA ALA A 25 -8.47 11.24 20.25
C ALA A 25 -8.35 11.18 18.72
N PHE A 26 -7.40 10.41 18.18
CA PHE A 26 -7.27 10.21 16.74
C PHE A 26 -8.28 9.16 16.29
N ASP A 27 -9.32 9.59 15.58
CA ASP A 27 -10.24 8.71 14.87
C ASP A 27 -10.12 8.95 13.36
N PRO A 28 -9.45 8.05 12.62
CA PRO A 28 -9.26 8.21 11.18
C PRO A 28 -10.57 8.12 10.39
N GLU A 29 -11.68 7.67 10.99
CA GLU A 29 -13.00 7.68 10.34
C GLU A 29 -13.71 9.04 10.43
N GLU A 30 -13.43 9.82 11.47
CA GLU A 30 -14.09 11.12 11.72
C GLU A 30 -13.29 12.32 11.20
N ASP A 31 -11.98 12.14 10.95
CA ASP A 31 -11.10 13.22 10.51
C ASP A 31 -11.39 13.68 9.07
N GLU A 32 -11.65 14.98 8.89
CA GLU A 32 -11.82 15.56 7.55
C GLU A 32 -10.47 15.56 6.79
N PRO A 33 -10.43 15.08 5.52
CA PRO A 33 -9.19 15.05 4.76
C PRO A 33 -8.72 16.45 4.42
N VAL A 34 -7.46 16.76 4.75
CA VAL A 34 -6.84 18.02 4.34
C VAL A 34 -6.47 17.93 2.85
N LEU A 35 -7.11 18.79 2.06
CA LEU A 35 -6.86 18.88 0.63
C LEU A 35 -5.63 19.71 0.32
N GLU A 36 -4.83 19.26 -0.64
CA GLU A 36 -3.64 19.99 -1.08
C GLU A 36 -4.03 21.27 -1.84
N VAL A 37 -3.50 22.42 -1.40
CA VAL A 37 -3.86 23.74 -1.97
C VAL A 37 -3.30 23.90 -3.38
N ALA A 38 -2.12 23.32 -3.65
CA ALA A 38 -1.48 23.33 -4.95
C ALA A 38 -2.02 22.24 -5.91
N TRP A 39 -3.16 21.60 -5.58
CA TRP A 39 -3.72 20.49 -6.35
C TRP A 39 -3.87 20.76 -7.86
N PRO A 40 -4.36 21.92 -8.33
CA PRO A 40 -4.50 22.17 -9.77
C PRO A 40 -3.18 22.06 -10.55
N HIS A 41 -2.04 22.34 -9.90
CA HIS A 41 -0.72 22.17 -10.49
C HIS A 41 -0.22 20.73 -10.36
N ILE A 42 -0.32 20.18 -9.15
CA ILE A 42 0.14 18.82 -8.81
C ILE A 42 -0.58 17.75 -9.64
N GLN A 43 -1.89 17.89 -9.84
CA GLN A 43 -2.70 17.00 -10.66
C GLN A 43 -2.12 16.88 -12.08
N VAL A 44 -1.79 18.00 -12.71
CA VAL A 44 -1.25 18.02 -14.08
C VAL A 44 0.13 17.34 -14.13
N VAL A 45 0.95 17.50 -13.09
CA VAL A 45 2.25 16.82 -13.00
C VAL A 45 2.08 15.31 -12.90
N TYR A 46 1.16 14.81 -12.07
CA TYR A 46 0.84 13.39 -11.99
C TYR A 46 0.27 12.84 -13.29
N GLU A 47 -0.73 13.50 -13.87
CA GLU A 47 -1.34 13.08 -15.14
C GLU A 47 -0.31 13.00 -16.27
N PHE A 48 0.55 14.02 -16.38
CA PHE A 48 1.62 14.04 -17.38
C PHE A 48 2.60 12.89 -17.19
N PHE A 49 3.05 12.64 -15.96
CA PHE A 49 4.00 11.58 -15.66
C PHE A 49 3.39 10.19 -15.89
N LEU A 50 2.13 10.00 -15.53
CA LEU A 50 1.39 8.76 -15.78
C LEU A 50 1.33 8.47 -17.28
N ARG A 51 0.91 9.45 -18.09
CA ARG A 51 0.86 9.32 -19.56
C ARG A 51 2.24 9.07 -20.16
N PHE A 52 3.28 9.70 -19.60
CA PHE A 52 4.65 9.48 -20.01
C PHE A 52 5.12 8.03 -19.76
N ILE A 53 4.82 7.45 -18.59
CA ILE A 53 5.14 6.05 -18.29
C ILE A 53 4.30 5.09 -19.13
N GLU A 54 3.01 5.38 -19.34
CA GLU A 54 2.09 4.51 -20.09
C GLU A 54 2.36 4.48 -21.59
N SER A 55 3.04 5.49 -22.14
CA SER A 55 3.41 5.55 -23.54
C SER A 55 4.08 4.25 -24.03
N GLN A 56 3.71 3.82 -25.24
CA GLN A 56 4.26 2.64 -25.90
C GLN A 56 5.73 2.84 -26.29
N ASP A 57 6.12 4.08 -26.60
CA ASP A 57 7.50 4.46 -26.94
C ASP A 57 8.39 4.65 -25.71
N PHE A 58 7.87 4.36 -24.51
CA PHE A 58 8.63 4.51 -23.27
C PHE A 58 9.74 3.46 -23.14
N ASN A 59 10.98 3.92 -23.24
CA ASN A 59 12.15 3.05 -23.13
C ASN A 59 12.62 2.87 -21.67
N THR A 60 12.31 1.71 -21.09
CA THR A 60 12.68 1.33 -19.72
C THR A 60 14.20 1.25 -19.51
N ASN A 61 14.98 0.94 -20.54
CA ASN A 61 16.45 0.84 -20.42
C ASN A 61 17.13 2.19 -20.20
N ILE A 62 16.53 3.27 -20.68
CA ILE A 62 17.03 4.64 -20.45
C ILE A 62 16.48 5.17 -19.12
N ALA A 63 15.20 4.90 -18.85
CA ALA A 63 14.52 5.40 -17.66
C ALA A 63 15.06 4.79 -16.34
N LYS A 64 15.53 3.53 -16.35
CA LYS A 64 16.07 2.84 -15.15
C LYS A 64 17.26 3.54 -14.50
N ALA A 65 17.96 4.42 -15.22
CA ALA A 65 19.07 5.20 -14.67
C ALA A 65 18.59 6.42 -13.85
N TYR A 66 17.31 6.79 -13.96
CA TYR A 66 16.72 7.95 -13.30
C TYR A 66 15.60 7.56 -12.32
N ILE A 67 14.88 6.48 -12.61
CA ILE A 67 13.92 5.86 -11.69
C ILE A 67 14.69 4.76 -10.94
N ASP A 68 15.36 5.17 -9.87
CA ASP A 68 16.20 4.33 -9.03
C ASP A 68 15.54 4.05 -7.67
N HIS A 69 16.29 3.44 -6.75
CA HIS A 69 15.79 3.17 -5.40
C HIS A 69 15.44 4.44 -4.62
N SER A 70 16.20 5.53 -4.80
CA SER A 70 15.93 6.80 -4.12
C SER A 70 14.62 7.40 -4.59
N PHE A 71 14.35 7.34 -5.90
CA PHE A 71 13.08 7.81 -6.48
C PHE A 71 11.90 7.04 -5.90
N VAL A 72 12.00 5.71 -5.78
CA VAL A 72 10.94 4.87 -5.23
C VAL A 72 10.68 5.18 -3.75
N LEU A 73 11.73 5.40 -2.95
CA LEU A 73 11.55 5.76 -1.54
C LEU A 73 10.84 7.11 -1.38
N GLN A 74 11.28 8.14 -2.12
CA GLN A 74 10.63 9.45 -2.08
C GLN A 74 9.18 9.40 -2.58
N LEU A 75 8.88 8.52 -3.55
CA LEU A 75 7.51 8.29 -3.99
C LEU A 75 6.67 7.59 -2.92
N LEU A 76 7.24 6.64 -2.18
CA LEU A 76 6.56 5.93 -1.09
C LEU A 76 6.28 6.86 0.10
N ASP A 77 7.18 7.79 0.40
CA ASP A 77 6.96 8.77 1.47
C ASP A 77 5.68 9.59 1.22
N LEU A 78 5.38 9.91 -0.04
CA LEU A 78 4.18 10.66 -0.43
C LEU A 78 2.85 9.90 -0.19
N PHE A 79 2.87 8.58 0.00
CA PHE A 79 1.65 7.82 0.30
C PHE A 79 1.02 8.19 1.65
N ASP A 80 1.76 8.87 2.53
CA ASP A 80 1.21 9.40 3.78
C ASP A 80 0.47 10.75 3.60
N SER A 81 0.29 11.22 2.36
CA SER A 81 -0.52 12.41 2.05
C SER A 81 -1.96 12.26 2.56
N GLU A 82 -2.49 13.29 3.21
CA GLU A 82 -3.88 13.32 3.69
C GLU A 82 -4.89 13.44 2.52
N ASP A 83 -4.46 13.92 1.36
CA ASP A 83 -5.30 14.06 0.17
C ASP A 83 -5.52 12.71 -0.55
N PRO A 84 -6.75 12.15 -0.55
CA PRO A 84 -7.04 10.87 -1.20
C PRO A 84 -6.80 10.90 -2.71
N ARG A 85 -6.91 12.07 -3.34
CA ARG A 85 -6.67 12.21 -4.78
C ARG A 85 -5.20 12.02 -5.11
N GLU A 86 -4.31 12.55 -4.27
CA GLU A 86 -2.86 12.35 -4.43
C GLU A 86 -2.52 10.87 -4.28
N ARG A 87 -3.09 10.20 -3.27
CA ARG A 87 -2.87 8.77 -3.04
C ARG A 87 -3.33 7.89 -4.20
N ASP A 88 -4.44 8.21 -4.86
CA ASP A 88 -4.91 7.44 -6.02
C ASP A 88 -3.96 7.56 -7.24
N PHE A 89 -3.40 8.76 -7.49
CA PHE A 89 -2.38 8.93 -8.51
C PHE A 89 -1.07 8.22 -8.16
N LEU A 90 -0.63 8.31 -6.90
CA LEU A 90 0.53 7.58 -6.40
C LEU A 90 0.37 6.08 -6.54
N LYS A 91 -0.80 5.55 -6.17
CA LYS A 91 -1.17 4.14 -6.33
C LYS A 91 -0.94 3.66 -7.75
N THR A 92 -1.54 4.37 -8.71
CA THR A 92 -1.46 3.99 -10.12
C THR A 92 -0.03 4.15 -10.64
N THR A 93 0.66 5.22 -10.26
CA THR A 93 2.05 5.48 -10.66
C THR A 93 2.99 4.38 -10.18
N LEU A 94 2.93 4.02 -8.89
CA LEU A 94 3.76 2.97 -8.30
C LEU A 94 3.44 1.60 -8.92
N HIS A 95 2.16 1.28 -9.17
CA HIS A 95 1.77 0.04 -9.83
C HIS A 95 2.36 -0.04 -11.25
N ARG A 96 2.30 1.04 -12.05
CA ARG A 96 2.90 1.09 -13.39
C ARG A 96 4.41 0.93 -13.35
N ILE A 97 5.09 1.57 -12.39
CA ILE A 97 6.54 1.42 -12.18
C ILE A 97 6.86 -0.05 -11.85
N TYR A 98 6.14 -0.67 -10.92
CA TYR A 98 6.34 -2.07 -10.56
C TYR A 98 6.16 -3.02 -11.76
N GLY A 99 5.15 -2.75 -12.59
CA GLY A 99 4.87 -3.51 -13.80
C GLY A 99 6.01 -3.45 -14.83
N LYS A 100 6.48 -2.22 -15.15
CA LYS A 100 7.47 -1.97 -16.19
C LYS A 100 8.92 -2.24 -15.78
N PHE A 101 9.28 -2.02 -14.52
CA PHE A 101 10.66 -2.13 -14.02
C PHE A 101 10.88 -3.41 -13.22
N LEU A 102 11.25 -4.49 -13.90
CA LEU A 102 11.51 -5.80 -13.29
C LEU A 102 12.58 -5.75 -12.20
N ASN A 103 13.62 -4.92 -12.38
CA ASN A 103 14.73 -4.75 -11.45
C ASN A 103 14.34 -4.06 -10.13
N LEU A 104 13.26 -3.27 -10.13
CA LEU A 104 12.78 -2.56 -8.94
C LEU A 104 11.79 -3.39 -8.12
N ARG A 105 11.26 -4.50 -8.65
CA ARG A 105 10.18 -5.26 -8.00
C ARG A 105 10.51 -5.75 -6.60
N SER A 106 11.70 -6.32 -6.40
CA SER A 106 12.14 -6.78 -5.07
C SER A 106 12.30 -5.62 -4.10
N PHE A 107 12.85 -4.49 -4.58
CA PHE A 107 13.05 -3.29 -3.78
C PHE A 107 11.72 -2.64 -3.37
N ILE A 108 10.77 -2.51 -4.29
CA ILE A 108 9.42 -1.97 -4.02
C ILE A 108 8.73 -2.83 -2.96
N ARG A 109 8.67 -4.16 -3.13
CA ARG A 109 8.05 -5.06 -2.14
C ARG A 109 8.70 -4.92 -0.76
N ARG A 110 10.04 -4.91 -0.71
CA ARG A 110 10.76 -4.73 0.56
C ARG A 110 10.46 -3.38 1.22
N SER A 111 10.37 -2.32 0.42
CA SER A 111 10.12 -0.97 0.93
C SER A 111 8.70 -0.84 1.47
N ILE A 112 7.70 -1.39 0.76
CA ILE A 112 6.31 -1.46 1.26
C ILE A 112 6.23 -2.28 2.55
N ASN A 113 6.95 -3.41 2.63
CA ASN A 113 7.00 -4.20 3.87
C ASN A 113 7.55 -3.39 5.04
N ASN A 114 8.59 -2.58 4.82
CA ASN A 114 9.13 -1.72 5.88
C ASN A 114 8.10 -0.69 6.36
N VAL A 115 7.33 -0.08 5.44
CA VAL A 115 6.22 0.83 5.79
C VAL A 115 5.19 0.10 6.66
N PHE A 116 4.78 -1.11 6.27
CA PHE A 116 3.83 -1.91 7.05
C PHE A 116 4.37 -2.33 8.42
N PHE A 117 5.66 -2.64 8.52
CA PHE A 117 6.30 -2.94 9.81
C PHE A 117 6.28 -1.72 10.73
N GLN A 118 6.69 -0.56 10.21
CA GLN A 118 6.68 0.70 10.98
C GLN A 118 5.25 1.07 11.41
N PHE A 119 4.29 0.94 10.50
CA PHE A 119 2.87 1.15 10.80
C PHE A 119 2.36 0.21 11.90
N THR A 120 2.61 -1.10 11.79
CA THR A 120 2.03 -2.11 12.70
C THR A 120 2.66 -2.10 14.10
N TYR A 121 3.95 -1.76 14.20
CA TYR A 121 4.74 -1.94 15.42
C TYR A 121 5.23 -0.65 16.08
N GLU A 122 5.26 0.48 15.36
CA GLU A 122 5.82 1.74 15.86
C GLU A 122 4.80 2.87 15.91
N THR A 123 4.22 3.25 14.76
CA THR A 123 3.46 4.50 14.66
C THR A 123 1.94 4.31 14.75
N GLU A 124 1.43 3.15 14.31
CA GLU A 124 -0.02 2.89 14.08
C GLU A 124 -0.71 3.99 13.25
N ARG A 125 0.08 4.78 12.50
CA ARG A 125 -0.37 5.90 11.69
C ARG A 125 0.34 5.89 10.34
N PHE A 126 -0.46 5.76 9.29
CA PHE A 126 -0.07 5.93 7.89
C PHE A 126 -1.35 6.00 7.04
N ASN A 127 -1.51 7.05 6.24
CA ASN A 127 -2.76 7.28 5.50
C ASN A 127 -2.94 6.34 4.30
N GLY A 128 -1.84 5.93 3.65
CA GLY A 128 -1.86 5.19 2.39
C GLY A 128 -1.87 3.66 2.49
N ILE A 129 -2.27 3.06 3.61
CA ILE A 129 -2.22 1.60 3.78
C ILE A 129 -3.16 0.89 2.80
N ALA A 130 -4.38 1.40 2.62
CA ALA A 130 -5.37 0.83 1.72
C ALA A 130 -4.85 0.81 0.27
N GLU A 131 -4.30 1.92 -0.20
CA GLU A 131 -3.78 2.06 -1.56
C GLU A 131 -2.55 1.16 -1.80
N LEU A 132 -1.66 1.02 -0.82
CA LEU A 132 -0.54 0.07 -0.90
C LEU A 132 -1.02 -1.39 -0.96
N LEU A 133 -2.07 -1.73 -0.20
CA LEU A 133 -2.69 -3.06 -0.25
C LEU A 133 -3.36 -3.35 -1.59
N GLU A 134 -4.01 -2.37 -2.24
CA GLU A 134 -4.56 -2.56 -3.59
C GLU A 134 -3.47 -2.94 -4.61
N ILE A 135 -2.32 -2.26 -4.56
CA ILE A 135 -1.17 -2.60 -5.42
C ILE A 135 -0.72 -4.02 -5.11
N LEU A 136 -0.59 -4.38 -3.83
CA LEU A 136 -0.17 -5.71 -3.42
C LEU A 136 -1.16 -6.79 -3.83
N GLY A 137 -2.47 -6.56 -3.75
CA GLY A 137 -3.49 -7.49 -4.23
C GLY A 137 -3.28 -7.83 -5.71
N SER A 138 -3.05 -6.80 -6.55
CA SER A 138 -2.71 -7.03 -7.96
C SER A 138 -1.38 -7.76 -8.16
N ILE A 139 -0.40 -7.54 -7.28
CA ILE A 139 0.90 -8.24 -7.33
C ILE A 139 0.76 -9.70 -6.94
N ILE A 140 -0.02 -10.01 -5.89
CA ILE A 140 -0.27 -11.36 -5.36
C ILE A 140 -0.98 -12.20 -6.42
N ASN A 141 -2.00 -11.64 -7.08
CA ASN A 141 -2.68 -12.33 -8.17
C ASN A 141 -1.70 -12.69 -9.32
N GLY A 142 -0.67 -11.88 -9.53
CA GLY A 142 0.39 -12.14 -10.51
C GLY A 142 1.50 -13.11 -10.08
N PHE A 143 1.45 -13.70 -8.89
CA PHE A 143 2.49 -14.63 -8.44
C PHE A 143 2.51 -15.93 -9.25
N ALA A 144 3.72 -16.40 -9.55
CA ALA A 144 3.94 -17.68 -10.18
C ALA A 144 3.80 -18.81 -9.17
N LEU A 145 3.27 -19.94 -9.62
CA LEU A 145 3.23 -21.19 -8.85
C LEU A 145 4.43 -22.08 -9.21
N PRO A 146 5.04 -22.77 -8.24
CA PRO A 146 4.72 -22.76 -6.81
C PRO A 146 5.10 -21.44 -6.13
N LEU A 147 4.33 -21.05 -5.10
CA LEU A 147 4.63 -19.84 -4.33
C LEU A 147 6.02 -19.92 -3.69
N LYS A 148 6.77 -18.83 -3.81
CA LYS A 148 8.08 -18.71 -3.16
C LYS A 148 7.92 -18.54 -1.65
N GLU A 149 8.90 -19.05 -0.90
CA GLU A 149 8.96 -18.92 0.55
C GLU A 149 8.90 -17.46 1.04
N GLU A 150 9.53 -16.53 0.30
CA GLU A 150 9.47 -15.09 0.61
C GLU A 150 8.03 -14.54 0.64
N HIS A 151 7.11 -15.10 -0.17
CA HIS A 151 5.72 -14.69 -0.23
C HIS A 151 4.89 -15.29 0.91
N LYS A 152 5.20 -16.53 1.33
CA LYS A 152 4.60 -17.16 2.52
C LYS A 152 4.98 -16.43 3.81
N ILE A 153 6.25 -16.02 3.90
CA ILE A 153 6.74 -15.16 5.00
C ILE A 153 6.02 -13.81 4.98
N PHE A 154 5.82 -13.20 3.80
CA PHE A 154 5.10 -11.94 3.67
C PHE A 154 3.65 -12.04 4.18
N LEU A 155 2.92 -13.10 3.82
CA LEU A 155 1.57 -13.36 4.33
C LEU A 155 1.56 -13.44 5.87
N THR A 156 2.39 -14.29 6.44
CA THR A 156 2.35 -14.61 7.88
C THR A 156 2.97 -13.54 8.78
N ARG A 157 4.00 -12.82 8.30
CA ARG A 157 4.75 -11.83 9.09
C ARG A 157 4.37 -10.39 8.81
N VAL A 158 3.65 -10.11 7.72
CA VAL A 158 3.27 -8.74 7.36
C VAL A 158 1.76 -8.60 7.22
N LEU A 159 1.11 -9.38 6.35
CA LEU A 159 -0.34 -9.22 6.13
C LEU A 159 -1.18 -9.62 7.35
N LEU A 160 -0.92 -10.77 7.98
CA LEU A 160 -1.70 -11.17 9.16
C LEU A 160 -1.57 -10.17 10.33
N PRO A 161 -0.36 -9.68 10.70
CA PRO A 161 -0.22 -8.65 11.71
C PRO A 161 -0.93 -7.31 11.41
N LEU A 162 -1.24 -6.98 10.14
CA LEU A 162 -2.01 -5.77 9.79
C LEU A 162 -3.44 -5.80 10.33
N HIS A 163 -3.94 -6.92 10.86
CA HIS A 163 -5.22 -6.97 11.58
C HIS A 163 -5.13 -6.43 13.00
N LYS A 164 -3.92 -6.21 13.53
CA LYS A 164 -3.69 -5.74 14.91
C LYS A 164 -4.10 -4.27 15.14
N PRO A 165 -3.73 -3.30 14.28
CA PRO A 165 -4.00 -1.88 14.50
C PRO A 165 -5.49 -1.56 14.68
N LYS A 166 -5.78 -0.48 15.40
CA LYS A 166 -7.17 -0.05 15.66
C LYS A 166 -7.87 0.47 14.41
N SER A 167 -7.12 1.12 13.52
CA SER A 167 -7.55 1.71 12.25
C SER A 167 -7.82 0.70 11.12
N LEU A 168 -8.07 -0.58 11.46
CA LEU A 168 -8.29 -1.66 10.50
C LEU A 168 -9.42 -1.35 9.52
N SER A 169 -10.47 -0.69 9.97
CA SER A 169 -11.65 -0.34 9.18
C SER A 169 -11.32 0.42 7.89
N MET A 170 -10.27 1.23 7.89
CA MET A 170 -9.84 2.06 6.76
C MET A 170 -9.28 1.25 5.59
N TYR A 171 -8.78 0.03 5.83
CA TYR A 171 -8.10 -0.79 4.83
C TYR A 171 -8.50 -2.27 4.85
N HIS A 172 -9.48 -2.64 5.68
CA HIS A 172 -9.92 -4.02 5.86
C HIS A 172 -10.34 -4.69 4.55
N PRO A 173 -11.18 -4.09 3.67
CA PRO A 173 -11.58 -4.74 2.42
C PRO A 173 -10.39 -5.10 1.53
N GLN A 174 -9.40 -4.20 1.45
CA GLN A 174 -8.19 -4.41 0.65
C GLN A 174 -7.28 -5.48 1.26
N LEU A 175 -7.22 -5.56 2.60
CA LEU A 175 -6.47 -6.59 3.30
C LEU A 175 -7.11 -7.98 3.12
N ALA A 176 -8.40 -8.10 3.36
CA ALA A 176 -9.16 -9.34 3.17
C ALA A 176 -9.00 -9.85 1.72
N TYR A 177 -9.12 -8.95 0.73
CA TYR A 177 -8.83 -9.28 -0.67
C TYR A 177 -7.43 -9.86 -0.86
N CYS A 178 -6.40 -9.28 -0.24
CA CYS A 178 -5.03 -9.83 -0.33
C CYS A 178 -4.91 -11.23 0.30
N ILE A 179 -5.59 -11.47 1.42
CA ILE A 179 -5.60 -12.77 2.11
C ILE A 179 -6.28 -13.82 1.23
N VAL A 180 -7.49 -13.55 0.75
CA VAL A 180 -8.24 -14.47 -0.14
C VAL A 180 -7.43 -14.78 -1.41
N GLN A 181 -6.83 -13.76 -2.04
CA GLN A 181 -5.96 -13.96 -3.21
C GLN A 181 -4.75 -14.87 -2.90
N PHE A 182 -4.21 -14.84 -1.68
CA PHE A 182 -3.15 -15.78 -1.30
C PHE A 182 -3.66 -17.21 -1.17
N LEU A 183 -4.83 -17.41 -0.58
CA LEU A 183 -5.45 -18.73 -0.40
C LEU A 183 -5.89 -19.35 -1.73
N GLU A 184 -6.39 -18.54 -2.68
CA GLU A 184 -6.67 -18.97 -4.05
C GLU A 184 -5.41 -19.51 -4.77
N LYS A 185 -4.22 -18.99 -4.43
CA LYS A 185 -2.94 -19.45 -5.01
C LYS A 185 -2.41 -20.72 -4.33
N ASP A 186 -2.58 -20.85 -3.03
CA ASP A 186 -2.11 -22.00 -2.24
C ASP A 186 -3.00 -22.23 -1.00
N ALA A 187 -3.99 -23.12 -1.15
CA ALA A 187 -4.93 -23.48 -0.08
C ALA A 187 -4.28 -24.19 1.12
N SER A 188 -3.01 -24.62 1.02
CA SER A 188 -2.31 -25.18 2.19
C SER A 188 -2.05 -24.14 3.28
N LEU A 189 -2.13 -22.85 2.95
CA LEU A 189 -1.92 -21.73 3.86
C LEU A 189 -3.15 -21.40 4.72
N THR A 190 -4.31 -22.00 4.45
CA THR A 190 -5.56 -21.67 5.15
C THR A 190 -5.47 -21.90 6.65
N GLU A 191 -4.82 -22.99 7.09
CA GLU A 191 -4.64 -23.28 8.52
C GLU A 191 -3.85 -22.16 9.22
N ASP A 192 -2.71 -21.75 8.63
CA ASP A 192 -1.87 -20.68 9.17
C ASP A 192 -2.60 -19.34 9.24
N VAL A 193 -3.41 -19.03 8.22
CA VAL A 193 -4.21 -17.79 8.16
C VAL A 193 -5.29 -17.80 9.24
N VAL A 194 -6.10 -18.86 9.34
CA VAL A 194 -7.19 -18.95 10.32
C VAL A 194 -6.64 -18.92 11.75
N LEU A 195 -5.56 -19.66 12.04
CA LEU A 195 -4.89 -19.60 13.35
C LEU A 195 -4.32 -18.21 13.62
N GLY A 196 -3.82 -17.51 12.61
CA GLY A 196 -3.37 -16.13 12.70
C GLY A 196 -4.49 -15.15 13.04
N LEU A 197 -5.64 -15.25 12.38
CA LEU A 197 -6.83 -14.43 12.67
C LEU A 197 -7.35 -14.70 14.08
N LEU A 198 -7.47 -15.97 14.48
CA LEU A 198 -7.88 -16.35 15.85
C LEU A 198 -6.91 -15.80 16.91
N ARG A 199 -5.61 -15.74 16.62
CA ARG A 199 -4.61 -15.15 17.51
C ARG A 199 -4.82 -13.65 17.70
N TYR A 200 -5.23 -12.94 16.67
CA TYR A 200 -5.47 -11.48 16.69
C TYR A 200 -6.93 -11.09 16.94
N TRP A 201 -7.76 -12.06 17.33
CA TRP A 201 -9.19 -11.84 17.51
C TRP A 201 -9.48 -10.65 18.44
N PRO A 202 -10.26 -9.65 17.99
CA PRO A 202 -10.61 -8.48 18.79
C PRO A 202 -11.48 -8.89 20.00
N LYS A 203 -11.19 -8.32 21.17
CA LYS A 203 -11.92 -8.60 22.43
C LYS A 203 -12.64 -7.38 23.02
N VAL A 204 -12.36 -6.20 22.49
CA VAL A 204 -12.79 -4.91 23.03
C VAL A 204 -13.27 -3.94 21.94
N ASN A 205 -13.45 -4.44 20.71
CA ASN A 205 -13.88 -3.63 19.56
C ASN A 205 -14.86 -4.45 18.70
N SER A 206 -16.15 -4.21 18.88
CA SER A 206 -17.21 -4.93 18.19
C SER A 206 -17.23 -4.68 16.68
N THR A 207 -16.85 -3.48 16.22
CA THR A 207 -16.74 -3.18 14.79
C THR A 207 -15.70 -4.08 14.13
N LYS A 208 -14.54 -4.26 14.78
CA LYS A 208 -13.50 -5.19 14.31
C LYS A 208 -13.95 -6.65 14.40
N GLU A 209 -14.72 -7.04 15.41
CA GLU A 209 -15.27 -8.41 15.49
C GLU A 209 -16.14 -8.74 14.27
N VAL A 210 -17.00 -7.81 13.85
CA VAL A 210 -17.81 -7.98 12.62
C VAL A 210 -16.93 -8.10 11.38
N MET A 211 -15.89 -7.28 11.27
CA MET A 211 -14.93 -7.35 10.15
C MET A 211 -14.24 -8.71 10.06
N PHE A 212 -13.74 -9.23 11.19
CA PHE A 212 -13.12 -10.57 11.24
C PHE A 212 -14.11 -11.68 10.89
N LEU A 213 -15.37 -11.57 11.32
CA LEU A 213 -16.39 -12.55 10.97
C LEU A 213 -16.67 -12.57 9.46
N ASN A 214 -16.78 -11.39 8.84
CA ASN A 214 -16.96 -11.28 7.39
C ASN A 214 -15.75 -11.83 6.63
N GLU A 215 -14.52 -11.52 7.06
CA GLU A 215 -13.31 -12.06 6.42
C GLU A 215 -13.22 -13.58 6.56
N VAL A 216 -13.58 -14.12 7.72
CA VAL A 216 -13.61 -15.58 7.93
C VAL A 216 -14.67 -16.25 7.06
N GLU A 217 -15.84 -15.62 6.86
CA GLU A 217 -16.85 -16.08 5.91
C GLU A 217 -16.28 -16.13 4.49
N ASP A 218 -15.66 -15.04 4.02
CA ASP A 218 -15.02 -14.96 2.69
C ASP A 218 -13.89 -16.00 2.50
N ILE A 219 -13.18 -16.38 3.57
CA ILE A 219 -12.12 -17.40 3.52
C ILE A 219 -12.70 -18.82 3.37
N PHE A 220 -13.91 -19.05 3.86
CA PHE A 220 -14.57 -20.37 3.83
C PHE A 220 -15.46 -20.59 2.60
N GLU A 221 -15.83 -19.54 1.87
CA GLU A 221 -16.46 -19.64 0.55
C GLU A 221 -15.50 -20.16 -0.55
#